data_AF-F3KJP6-F1
#
_entry.id   AF-F3KJP6-F1
#
_cell.length_a   1.000
_cell.length_b   1.000
_cell.length_c   1.000
_cell.angle_alpha   90.00
_cell.angle_beta   90.00
_cell.angle_gamma   90.00
#
_symmetry.space_group_name_H-M   'P 1'
#
loop_
_entity.id
_entity.type
_entity.pdbx_description
1 polymer ?
#
loop_
_entity_poly.entity_id
_entity_poly.type
_entity_poly.pdbx_seq_one_letter_code
_entity_poly.pdbx_strand_id
1 'polypeptide(L)' 'MVFPFWNLIREDVFEEVLILNNDNGRCYVETVDSIPKIIDNCNLQPGDKAQIKYGKGLAWATIIEA' A
#
# COMPACT_ATOMS: atom_id res chain seq x y z
N MET A 1 7.10 -32.38 14.76
CA MET A 1 6.65 -31.16 15.47
C MET A 1 6.94 -29.99 14.56
N VAL A 2 5.91 -29.37 13.97
CA VAL A 2 6.03 -28.21 13.07
C VAL A 2 5.37 -27.03 13.77
N PHE A 3 6.12 -25.96 14.02
CA PHE A 3 5.65 -24.79 14.75
C PHE A 3 4.67 -23.95 13.89
N PRO A 4 3.53 -23.48 14.44
CA PRO A 4 2.41 -22.92 13.66
C PRO A 4 2.55 -21.42 13.32
N PHE A 5 3.77 -20.86 13.33
CA PHE A 5 3.98 -19.43 13.06
C PHE A 5 3.91 -19.07 11.57
N TRP A 6 3.94 -20.04 10.66
CA TRP A 6 3.91 -19.81 9.21
C TRP A 6 2.62 -19.17 8.68
N ASN A 7 1.49 -19.31 9.39
CA ASN A 7 0.21 -18.66 9.00
C ASN A 7 0.08 -17.21 9.48
N LEU A 8 1.05 -16.68 10.22
CA LEU A 8 1.04 -15.31 10.73
C LEU A 8 1.92 -14.36 9.90
N ILE A 9 2.75 -14.90 9.00
CA ILE A 9 3.60 -14.08 8.13
C ILE A 9 2.75 -13.68 6.93
N ARG A 10 2.29 -12.42 6.95
CA ARG A 10 1.58 -11.84 5.81
C ARG A 10 2.57 -11.62 4.68
N GLU A 11 2.15 -11.97 3.47
CA GLU A 11 2.91 -11.70 2.27
C GLU A 11 2.95 -10.19 2.00
N ASP A 12 4.16 -9.65 1.94
CA ASP A 12 4.43 -8.28 1.53
C ASP A 12 4.37 -8.21 0.00
N VAL A 13 3.53 -7.31 -0.52
CA VAL A 13 3.33 -7.06 -1.95
C VAL A 13 3.94 -5.71 -2.30
N PHE A 14 4.60 -5.64 -3.45
CA PHE A 14 5.21 -4.44 -4.00
C PHE A 14 4.56 -4.14 -5.35
N GLU A 15 4.04 -2.92 -5.51
CA GLU A 15 3.25 -2.54 -6.68
C GLU A 15 3.50 -1.07 -7.05
N GLU A 16 3.55 -0.77 -8.35
CA GLU A 16 3.49 0.61 -8.84
C GLU A 16 2.01 1.00 -9.02
N VAL A 17 1.58 2.03 -8.31
CA VAL A 17 0.20 2.51 -8.31
C VAL A 17 0.14 4.00 -8.69
N LEU A 18 -1.03 4.41 -9.17
CA LEU A 18 -1.34 5.82 -9.40
C LEU A 18 -2.03 6.40 -8.16
N ILE A 19 -1.58 7.58 -7.74
CA ILE A 19 -2.27 8.34 -6.70
C ILE A 19 -3.61 8.82 -7.26
N LEU A 20 -4.71 8.42 -6.63
CA LEU A 20 -6.05 8.80 -7.07
C LEU A 20 -6.53 10.08 -6.40
N ASN A 21 -6.16 10.26 -5.13
CA ASN A 21 -6.51 11.43 -4.36
C ASN A 21 -5.42 11.73 -3.33
N ASN A 22 -5.23 13.00 -3.01
CA ASN A 22 -4.45 13.45 -1.86
C ASN A 22 -5.32 14.39 -1.02
N ASP A 23 -5.68 13.95 0.17
CA ASP A 23 -6.39 14.77 1.16
C ASP A 23 -5.45 15.13 2.31
N ASN A 24 -4.94 16.37 2.31
CA ASN A 24 -4.08 16.92 3.37
C ASN A 24 -2.93 15.99 3.81
N GLY A 25 -2.24 15.37 2.84
CA GLY A 25 -1.11 14.48 3.11
C GLY A 25 -1.49 13.01 3.29
N ARG A 26 -2.76 12.65 3.07
CA ARG A 26 -3.22 11.25 2.94
C ARG A 26 -3.51 10.93 1.49
N CYS A 27 -2.70 10.05 0.92
CA CYS A 27 -2.92 9.56 -0.42
C CYS A 27 -3.79 8.31 -0.42
N TYR A 28 -4.68 8.24 -1.40
CA TYR A 28 -5.53 7.08 -1.67
C TYR A 28 -5.10 6.45 -2.99
N VAL A 29 -4.91 5.13 -2.95
CA VAL A 29 -4.49 4.35 -4.11
C VAL A 29 -5.32 3.08 -4.21
N GLU A 30 -5.54 2.62 -5.44
CA GLU A 30 -6.13 1.33 -5.72
C GLU A 30 -5.02 0.32 -6.03
N THR A 31 -5.16 -0.88 -5.45
CA THR A 31 -4.23 -2.00 -5.59
C THR A 31 -4.95 -3.20 -6.18
N VAL A 32 -4.21 -4.18 -6.70
CA VAL A 32 -4.79 -5.40 -7.31
C VAL A 32 -5.69 -6.22 -6.39
N ASP A 33 -5.54 -6.08 -5.07
CA ASP A 33 -6.39 -6.76 -4.10
C ASP A 33 -7.78 -6.11 -3.90
N SER A 34 -8.09 -5.07 -4.70
CA SER A 34 -9.38 -4.36 -4.69
C SER A 34 -9.75 -3.73 -3.36
N ILE A 35 -8.77 -3.54 -2.46
CA ILE A 35 -8.92 -2.87 -1.18
C ILE A 35 -8.14 -1.57 -1.26
N PRO A 36 -8.80 -0.39 -1.30
CA PRO A 36 -8.12 0.89 -1.33
C PRO A 36 -7.11 1.03 -0.19
N LYS A 37 -5.89 1.48 -0.52
CA LYS A 37 -4.84 1.72 0.47
C LYS A 37 -4.73 3.20 0.78
N ILE A 38 -4.50 3.46 2.06
CA ILE A 38 -4.20 4.79 2.58
C ILE A 38 -2.69 4.86 2.84
N ILE A 39 -2.08 5.94 2.38
CA ILE A 39 -0.68 6.27 2.63
C ILE A 39 -0.66 7.58 3.39
N ASP A 40 -0.22 7.54 4.65
CA ASP A 40 -0.01 8.75 5.44
C ASP A 40 1.30 9.45 5.04
N ASN A 41 1.34 10.78 5.23
CA ASN A 41 2.50 11.63 4.93
C ASN A 41 2.95 11.57 3.46
N CYS A 42 1.97 11.53 2.55
CA CYS A 42 2.19 11.51 1.11
C CYS A 42 2.05 12.91 0.51
N ASN A 43 3.13 13.40 -0.11
CA ASN A 43 3.19 14.72 -0.76
C ASN A 43 2.94 14.66 -2.29
N LEU A 44 2.62 13.47 -2.81
CA LEU A 44 2.37 13.24 -4.23
C LEU A 44 0.97 13.73 -4.63
N GLN A 45 0.82 14.20 -5.85
CA GLN A 45 -0.44 14.70 -6.37
C GLN A 45 -1.23 13.58 -7.07
N PRO A 46 -2.57 13.73 -7.17
CA PRO A 46 -3.38 12.84 -7.99
C PRO A 46 -2.84 12.77 -9.42
N GLY A 47 -2.62 11.56 -9.94
CA GLY A 47 -2.01 11.30 -11.24
C GLY A 47 -0.53 10.94 -11.20
N ASP A 48 0.15 11.17 -10.07
CA ASP A 48 1.54 10.73 -9.88
C ASP A 48 1.61 9.21 -9.69
N LYS A 49 2.73 8.63 -10.10
CA LYS A 49 3.04 7.21 -9.89
C LYS A 49 3.93 7.06 -8.66
N ALA A 50 3.66 6.04 -7.86
CA ALA A 50 4.50 5.69 -6.72
C ALA A 50 4.64 4.18 -6.60
N GLN A 51 5.82 3.74 -6.17
CA GLN A 51 6.01 2.35 -5.79
C GLN A 51 5.68 2.18 -4.32
N ILE A 52 4.68 1.34 -4.04
CA ILE A 52 4.18 1.11 -2.69
C ILE A 52 4.45 -0.33 -2.26
N LYS A 53 4.56 -0.50 -0.95
CA LYS A 53 4.57 -1.79 -0.27
C LYS A 53 3.39 -1.88 0.68
N TYR A 54 2.69 -3.01 0.62
CA TYR A 54 1.59 -3.29 1.52
C TYR A 54 1.50 -4.79 1.82
N GLY A 55 0.96 -5.15 2.99
CA GLY A 55 0.64 -6.54 3.28
C GLY A 55 -0.73 -6.92 2.69
N LYS A 56 -0.84 -8.10 2.10
CA LYS A 56 -2.11 -8.59 1.54
C LYS A 56 -3.27 -8.48 2.54
N GLY A 57 -4.36 -7.82 2.13
CA GLY A 57 -5.55 -7.64 2.97
C GLY A 57 -5.47 -6.51 4.00
N LEU A 58 -4.42 -5.68 3.98
CA LEU A 58 -4.33 -4.44 4.76
C LEU A 58 -4.91 -3.25 3.99
N ALA A 59 -5.43 -2.25 4.69
CA ALA A 59 -5.95 -1.01 4.08
C ALA A 59 -4.92 0.15 4.11
N TRP A 60 -3.66 -0.15 4.42
CA TRP A 60 -2.58 0.83 4.47
C TRP A 60 -1.39 0.35 3.66
N ALA A 61 -0.62 1.31 3.13
CA ALA A 61 0.58 1.05 2.36
C ALA A 61 1.67 2.07 2.72
N THR A 62 2.91 1.74 2.38
CA THR A 62 4.07 2.62 2.55
C THR A 62 4.73 2.85 1.20
N ILE A 63 5.09 4.08 0.89
CA ILE A 63 5.85 4.39 -0.31
C ILE A 63 7.30 3.96 -0.10
N ILE A 64 7.86 3.24 -1.06
CA ILE A 64 9.26 2.82 -1.07
C ILE A 64 10.07 3.68 -2.04
N GLU A 65 9.47 4.04 -3.18
CA GLU A 65 10.07 4.90 -4.19
C GLU A 65 8.97 5.81 -4.78
N ALA A 66 9.29 7.09 -4.93
CA ALA A 66 8.36 8.17 -5.27
C ALA A 66 8.92 9.01 -6.43
#